data_AF-A0A962Y331-F1
#
_entry.id   AF-A0A962Y331-F1
#
_cell.length_a   1.000
_cell.length_b   1.000
_cell.length_c   1.000
_cell.angle_alpha   90.00
_cell.angle_beta   90.00
_cell.angle_gamma   90.00
#
_symmetry.space_group_name_H-M   'P 1'
#
loop_
_entity.id
_entity.type
_entity.pdbx_description
1 polymer ?
#
loop_
_entity_poly.entity_id
_entity_poly.type
_entity_poly.pdbx_seq_one_letter_code
_entity_poly.pdbx_strand_id
1 'polypeptide(L)' 'KSVKKGVGERDVEVRFSGVRFVPGAYLYADEDGVICSACALSPAGA' A
#
# COMPACT_ATOMS: atom_id res chain seq x y z
N LYS A 1 -16.92 25.69 4.79
CA LYS A 1 -15.76 25.48 3.88
C LYS A 1 -14.70 24.70 4.67
N SER A 2 -14.29 23.50 4.24
CA SER A 2 -13.23 22.75 4.94
C SER A 2 -11.86 23.36 4.61
N VAL A 3 -11.03 23.63 5.62
CA VAL A 3 -9.68 24.19 5.46
C VAL A 3 -8.68 23.03 5.57
N LYS A 4 -8.03 22.66 4.47
CA LYS A 4 -6.99 21.63 4.45
C LYS A 4 -5.70 22.21 5.01
N LYS A 5 -5.34 21.83 6.25
CA LYS A 5 -4.17 22.37 6.98
C LYS A 5 -2.81 21.77 6.57
N GLY A 6 -2.79 20.81 5.65
CA GLY A 6 -1.54 20.17 5.20
C GLY A 6 -0.87 19.27 6.23
N VAL A 7 -1.59 18.82 7.25
CA VAL A 7 -1.08 17.93 8.30
C VAL A 7 -0.99 16.49 7.75
N GLY A 8 0.14 15.82 7.99
CA GLY A 8 0.37 14.43 7.62
C GLY A 8 1.84 14.16 7.31
N GLU A 9 2.24 12.90 7.38
CA GLU A 9 3.58 12.44 7.02
C GLU A 9 3.53 11.66 5.70
N ARG A 10 4.61 11.73 4.92
CA ARG A 10 4.78 10.97 3.67
C ARG A 10 5.88 9.94 3.86
N ASP A 11 5.81 8.87 3.07
CA ASP A 11 6.86 7.85 3.01
C ASP A 11 7.17 7.21 4.38
N VAL A 12 6.15 7.01 5.21
CA VAL A 12 6.22 6.29 6.49
C VAL A 12 5.52 4.94 6.40
N GLU A 13 6.01 3.93 7.13
CA GLU A 13 5.30 2.66 7.28
C GLU A 13 3.94 2.92 7.95
N VAL A 14 2.89 2.36 7.38
CA VAL A 14 1.54 2.40 7.97
C VAL A 14 0.97 0.99 8.09
N ARG A 15 0.04 0.82 9.03
CA ARG A 15 -0.59 -0.47 9.33
C ARG A 15 -2.10 -0.34 9.27
N PHE A 16 -2.70 -1.11 8.37
CA PHE A 16 -4.16 -1.18 8.21
C PHE A 16 -4.58 -2.64 8.10
N SER A 17 -5.66 -3.01 8.78
CA SER A 17 -6.21 -4.37 8.73
C SER A 17 -5.18 -5.48 9.00
N GLY A 18 -4.18 -5.22 9.84
CA GLY A 18 -3.09 -6.16 10.14
C GLY A 18 -1.97 -6.24 9.08
N VAL A 19 -2.10 -5.54 7.95
CA VAL A 19 -1.10 -5.49 6.87
C VAL A 19 -0.19 -4.28 7.04
N ARG A 20 1.11 -4.47 6.80
CA ARG A 20 2.09 -3.38 6.73
C ARG A 20 2.22 -2.86 5.30
N PHE A 21 2.03 -1.57 5.14
CA PHE A 21 2.28 -0.84 3.90
C PHE A 21 3.58 -0.08 4.09
N VAL A 22 4.61 -0.53 3.37
CA VAL A 22 5.95 0.04 3.45
C VAL A 22 6.22 0.82 2.16
N PRO A 23 6.76 2.04 2.23
CA PRO A 23 7.16 2.79 1.04
C PRO A 23 8.08 1.96 0.13
N GLY A 24 7.80 1.97 -1.17
CA GLY A 24 8.56 1.20 -2.18
C GLY A 24 8.10 -0.26 -2.36
N ALA A 25 7.22 -0.78 -1.51
CA ALA A 25 6.59 -2.08 -1.74
C ALA A 25 5.55 -2.02 -2.87
N TYR A 26 5.22 -3.18 -3.40
CA TYR A 26 4.20 -3.36 -4.43
C TYR A 26 2.88 -3.79 -3.81
N LEU A 27 1.80 -3.14 -4.21
CA LEU A 27 0.43 -3.47 -3.79
C LEU A 27 -0.33 -4.07 -4.97
N TYR A 28 -1.03 -5.16 -4.71
CA TYR A 28 -1.91 -5.82 -5.67
C TYR A 28 -3.31 -5.90 -5.08
N ALA A 29 -4.33 -5.59 -5.87
CA ALA A 29 -5.70 -5.57 -5.43
C ALA A 29 -6.65 -6.06 -6.53
N ASP A 30 -7.60 -6.89 -6.17
CA ASP A 30 -8.67 -7.41 -7.03
C ASP A 30 -9.98 -7.56 -6.23
N GLU A 31 -10.91 -8.37 -6.73
CA GLU A 31 -12.21 -8.63 -6.10
C GLU A 31 -12.10 -9.44 -4.80
N ASP A 32 -11.04 -10.23 -4.62
CA ASP A 32 -10.85 -11.09 -3.45
C ASP A 32 -10.12 -10.37 -2.31
N GLY A 33 -9.27 -9.39 -2.64
CA GLY A 33 -8.68 -8.53 -1.62
C GLY A 33 -7.42 -7.78 -2.05
N VAL A 34 -6.55 -7.53 -1.06
CA VAL A 34 -5.33 -6.75 -1.23
C VAL A 34 -4.15 -7.51 -0.62
N ILE A 35 -3.05 -7.57 -1.36
CA ILE A 35 -1.76 -8.08 -0.87
C ILE A 35 -0.65 -7.06 -1.09
N CYS A 36 0.39 -7.14 -0.26
CA CYS A 36 1.61 -6.34 -0.38
C CYS A 36 2.83 -7.26 -0.53
N SER A 37 3.76 -6.90 -1.41
CA SER A 37 5.02 -7.61 -1.63
C SER A 37 6.19 -6.64 -1.62
N ALA A 38 7.34 -7.06 -1.06
CA ALA A 38 8.56 -6.26 -1.05
C ALA A 38 9.18 -6.08 -2.45
N CYS A 39 8.83 -6.95 -3.40
CA CYS A 39 9.28 -6.89 -4.79
C CYS A 39 8.14 -7.19 -5.76
N ALA A 40 8.31 -6.79 -7.02
CA ALA A 40 7.34 -7.06 -8.07
C ALA A 40 7.17 -8.58 -8.25
N LEU A 41 5.92 -9.05 -8.16
CA LEU A 41 5.57 -10.43 -8.47
C LEU A 41 5.56 -10.62 -9.98
N SER A 42 6.21 -11.68 -10.46
CA SER A 42 6.05 -12.13 -11.84
C SER A 42 4.65 -12.72 -12.02
N PRO A 43 4.01 -12.53 -13.20
CA PRO A 43 2.79 -13.26 -13.51
C PRO A 43 3.07 -14.77 -13.45
N ALA A 44 2.17 -15.52 -12.83
CA ALA A 44 2.26 -16.98 -12.82
C ALA A 44 2.03 -17.49 -14.25
N GLY A 45 3.05 -18.10 -14.87
CA GLY A 45 2.91 -18.82 -16.14
C GLY A 45 3.47 -18.14 -17.40
N ALA A 46 4.53 -17.34 -17.29
CA ALA A 46 5.41 -17.12 -18.45
C ALA A 46 6.19 -18.40 -18.82
#